data_AF-A0A661RCU8-F1
#
_entry.id   AF-A0A661RCU8-F1
#
_cell.length_a   1.000
_cell.length_b   1.000
_cell.length_c   1.000
_cell.angle_alpha   90.00
_cell.angle_beta   90.00
_cell.angle_gamma   90.00
#
_symmetry.space_group_name_H-M   'P 1'
#
loop_
_entity.id
_entity.type
_entity.pdbx_description
1 polymer ?
#
loop_
_entity_poly.entity_id
_entity_poly.type
_entity_poly.pdbx_seq_one_letter_code
_entity_poly.pdbx_strand_id
1 'polypeptide(L)'
;PYSGSLRDVADWYRQLWAESLGKRLDVSGRVVNVGPTPVKALGVTDQHSQLQLYMEGPFDKIITFLTVERFRKGITIPKGFKHMDGVWYLGGHTLNELMHAEEEATKFALTRAHRPHVTIRLPEINPFTVGQLLFLLEVQTLYAGRLLKINPLDQPGVEAGKELTYALMGRKGFENRANLLTAKSHEQKTYRIMV
;
A
#
# COMPACT_ATOMS: atom_id res chain seq x y z
N PRO A 1 -1.00 -2.32 -7.50
CA PRO A 1 -2.03 -2.67 -8.52
C PRO A 1 -1.53 -2.38 -9.93
N TYR A 2 -1.85 -3.21 -10.93
CA TYR A 2 -1.62 -2.91 -12.36
C TYR A 2 -2.90 -2.35 -12.99
N SER A 3 -3.41 -1.29 -12.37
CA SER A 3 -4.54 -0.51 -12.88
C SER A 3 -4.65 0.77 -12.06
N GLY A 4 -4.77 1.91 -12.75
CA GLY A 4 -4.98 3.21 -12.10
C GLY A 4 -6.27 3.25 -11.28
N SER A 5 -7.33 2.56 -11.72
CA SER A 5 -8.63 2.53 -11.03
C SER A 5 -8.62 1.79 -9.69
N LEU A 6 -7.58 1.00 -9.40
CA LEU A 6 -7.40 0.30 -8.12
C LEU A 6 -6.42 1.02 -7.19
N ARG A 7 -5.96 2.23 -7.53
CA ARG A 7 -5.04 3.01 -6.69
C ARG A 7 -5.62 3.23 -5.29
N ASP A 8 -6.86 3.67 -5.21
CA ASP A 8 -7.49 4.01 -3.93
C ASP A 8 -7.82 2.78 -3.10
N VAL A 9 -8.02 1.61 -3.73
CA VAL A 9 -8.12 0.33 -3.02
C VAL A 9 -6.82 0.02 -2.28
N ALA A 10 -5.65 0.36 -2.85
CA ALA A 10 -4.37 0.18 -2.16
C ALA A 10 -4.20 1.16 -0.99
N ASP A 11 -4.72 2.39 -1.08
CA ASP A 11 -4.72 3.32 0.06
C ASP A 11 -5.70 2.88 1.16
N TRP A 12 -6.90 2.41 0.79
CA TRP A 12 -7.85 1.81 1.72
C TRP A 12 -7.24 0.59 2.44
N TYR A 13 -6.56 -0.31 1.70
CA TYR A 13 -5.90 -1.47 2.29
C TYR A 13 -4.78 -1.08 3.26
N ARG A 14 -4.04 0.02 2.98
CA ARG A 14 -3.03 0.53 3.92
C ARG A 14 -3.65 0.86 5.27
N GLN A 15 -4.80 1.51 5.29
CA GLN A 15 -5.50 1.82 6.54
C GLN A 15 -5.97 0.54 7.23
N LEU A 16 -6.68 -0.32 6.50
CA LEU A 16 -7.20 -1.58 7.02
C LEU A 16 -6.10 -2.42 7.68
N TRP A 17 -4.99 -2.64 6.96
CA TRP A 17 -3.91 -3.48 7.45
C TRP A 17 -3.13 -2.83 8.60
N ALA A 18 -2.80 -1.54 8.50
CA ALA A 18 -2.00 -0.85 9.51
C ALA A 18 -2.76 -0.66 10.82
N GLU A 19 -4.00 -0.15 10.78
CA GLU A 19 -4.76 0.12 12.00
C GLU A 19 -5.23 -1.17 12.68
N SER A 20 -5.60 -2.20 11.91
CA SER A 20 -6.00 -3.48 12.49
C SER A 20 -4.83 -4.28 13.05
N LEU A 21 -3.67 -4.31 12.39
CA LEU A 21 -2.58 -5.23 12.77
C LEU A 21 -1.43 -4.56 13.53
N GLY A 22 -1.32 -3.23 13.49
CA GLY A 22 -0.33 -2.46 14.26
C GLY A 22 -0.70 -2.38 15.73
N LYS A 23 -0.31 -3.39 16.53
CA LYS A 23 -0.74 -3.51 17.93
C LYS A 23 0.42 -3.67 18.89
N ARG A 24 0.41 -2.84 19.94
CA ARG A 24 1.32 -2.94 21.09
C ARG A 24 1.02 -4.17 21.93
N LEU A 25 -0.26 -4.48 22.15
CA LEU A 25 -0.71 -5.54 23.06
C LEU A 25 -1.38 -6.69 22.30
N ASP A 26 -1.16 -7.92 22.79
CA ASP A 26 -1.96 -9.08 22.42
C ASP A 26 -3.26 -9.17 23.26
N VAL A 27 -4.14 -10.11 22.93
CA VAL A 27 -5.42 -10.31 23.64
C VAL A 27 -5.27 -10.74 25.10
N SER A 28 -4.05 -11.14 25.53
CA SER A 28 -3.72 -11.45 26.93
C SER A 28 -3.09 -10.26 27.67
N GLY A 29 -2.99 -9.09 27.02
CA GLY A 29 -2.39 -7.88 27.59
C GLY A 29 -0.86 -7.85 27.56
N ARG A 30 -0.20 -8.79 26.88
CA ARG A 30 1.27 -8.80 26.77
C ARG A 30 1.74 -7.86 25.67
N VAL A 31 2.88 -7.23 25.88
CA VAL A 31 3.51 -6.36 24.86
C VAL A 31 4.11 -7.24 23.75
N VAL A 32 3.65 -7.04 22.51
CA VAL A 32 4.06 -7.80 21.33
C VAL A 32 4.59 -6.92 20.19
N ASN A 33 4.11 -5.66 20.08
CA ASN A 33 4.53 -4.70 19.04
C ASN A 33 4.54 -5.30 17.62
N VAL A 34 3.46 -5.97 17.24
CA VAL A 34 3.30 -6.52 15.88
C VAL A 34 2.73 -5.47 14.94
N GLY A 35 2.93 -5.65 13.63
CA GLY A 35 2.36 -4.78 12.61
C GLY A 35 3.23 -4.70 11.37
N PRO A 36 2.98 -5.55 10.36
CA PRO A 36 3.64 -5.40 9.06
C PRO A 36 3.22 -4.08 8.41
N THR A 37 4.18 -3.23 8.04
CA THR A 37 3.88 -1.93 7.43
C THR A 37 3.35 -2.11 6.01
N PRO A 38 2.12 -1.69 5.68
CA PRO A 38 1.61 -1.76 4.32
C PRO A 38 2.17 -0.61 3.48
N VAL A 39 2.76 -0.96 2.33
CA VAL A 39 3.32 0.00 1.36
C VAL A 39 2.52 -0.08 0.07
N LYS A 40 2.12 1.07 -0.49
CA LYS A 40 1.45 1.16 -1.79
C LYS A 40 2.49 1.26 -2.91
N ALA A 41 2.27 0.53 -3.99
CA ALA A 41 2.94 0.69 -5.27
C ALA A 41 1.96 0.52 -6.44
N LEU A 42 2.13 1.29 -7.51
CA LEU A 42 1.31 1.30 -8.72
C LEU A 42 2.12 0.83 -9.92
N GLY A 43 1.70 -0.27 -10.54
CA GLY A 43 2.26 -0.73 -11.82
C GLY A 43 1.68 0.08 -12.99
N VAL A 44 2.47 0.45 -13.99
CA VAL A 44 3.93 0.23 -14.14
C VAL A 44 4.77 1.37 -13.53
N THR A 45 4.14 2.48 -13.12
CA THR A 45 4.82 3.70 -12.66
C THR A 45 5.89 3.45 -11.60
N ASP A 46 5.59 2.67 -10.56
CA ASP A 46 6.52 2.40 -9.46
C ASP A 46 7.56 1.31 -9.76
N GLN A 47 7.56 0.75 -10.97
CA GLN A 47 8.75 0.06 -11.48
C GLN A 47 9.93 1.03 -11.61
N HIS A 48 9.65 2.31 -11.88
CA HIS A 48 10.65 3.37 -11.99
C HIS A 48 10.91 4.11 -10.67
N SER A 49 10.45 3.58 -9.54
CA SER A 49 10.66 4.19 -8.23
C SER A 49 11.05 3.16 -7.17
N GLN A 50 10.24 2.12 -6.97
CA GLN A 50 10.37 1.17 -5.86
C GLN A 50 11.02 -0.15 -6.26
N LEU A 51 10.95 -0.54 -7.53
CA LEU A 51 11.35 -1.89 -7.94
C LEU A 51 12.83 -2.20 -7.64
N GLN A 52 13.74 -1.24 -7.78
CA GLN A 52 15.14 -1.40 -7.37
C GLN A 52 15.25 -1.82 -5.89
N LEU A 53 14.54 -1.13 -5.00
CA LEU A 53 14.51 -1.46 -3.57
C LEU A 53 13.87 -2.83 -3.32
N TYR A 54 12.84 -3.20 -4.08
CA TYR A 54 12.15 -4.48 -3.91
C TYR A 54 13.00 -5.66 -4.39
N MET A 55 13.84 -5.44 -5.39
CA MET A 55 14.72 -6.46 -5.97
C MET A 55 16.01 -6.67 -5.18
N GLU A 56 16.69 -5.59 -4.78
CA GLU A 56 18.04 -5.65 -4.23
C GLU A 56 18.15 -5.15 -2.79
N GLY A 57 17.10 -4.53 -2.26
CA GLY A 57 17.07 -4.07 -0.88
C GLY A 57 16.89 -5.20 0.15
N PRO A 58 16.63 -4.83 1.41
CA PRO A 58 16.40 -5.79 2.49
C PRO A 58 15.31 -6.82 2.17
N PHE A 59 15.48 -8.04 2.70
CA PHE A 59 14.52 -9.14 2.55
C PHE A 59 13.41 -9.04 3.61
N ASP A 60 12.56 -8.03 3.48
CA ASP A 60 11.57 -7.65 4.50
C ASP A 60 10.18 -7.34 3.91
N LYS A 61 9.93 -7.71 2.65
CA LYS A 61 8.69 -7.42 1.92
C LYS A 61 8.05 -8.69 1.39
N ILE A 62 6.73 -8.77 1.51
CA ILE A 62 5.87 -9.67 0.73
C ILE A 62 5.04 -8.79 -0.20
N ILE A 63 5.06 -9.09 -1.49
CA ILE A 63 4.43 -8.25 -2.51
C ILE A 63 3.12 -8.87 -2.98
N THR A 64 2.02 -8.14 -2.85
CA THR A 64 0.72 -8.56 -3.41
C THR A 64 0.42 -7.79 -4.69
N PHE A 65 0.38 -8.51 -5.82
CA PHE A 65 -0.07 -7.98 -7.10
C PHE A 65 -1.59 -8.01 -7.18
N LEU A 66 -2.17 -6.91 -7.68
CA LEU A 66 -3.56 -6.87 -8.13
C LEU A 66 -3.55 -6.78 -9.66
N THR A 67 -3.88 -7.89 -10.31
CA THR A 67 -3.96 -8.03 -11.79
C THR A 67 -5.39 -7.85 -12.26
N VAL A 68 -5.59 -7.25 -13.43
CA VAL A 68 -6.91 -7.08 -14.05
C VAL A 68 -6.88 -7.70 -15.44
N GLU A 69 -7.64 -8.75 -15.69
CA GLU A 69 -7.57 -9.48 -16.98
C GLU A 69 -8.21 -8.70 -18.14
N ARG A 70 -9.35 -8.06 -17.90
CA ARG A 70 -10.05 -7.24 -18.89
C ARG A 70 -10.19 -5.80 -18.43
N PHE A 71 -9.51 -4.91 -19.14
CA PHE A 71 -9.68 -3.47 -18.98
C PHE A 71 -10.93 -2.99 -19.73
N ARG A 72 -11.57 -1.93 -19.22
CA ARG A 72 -12.76 -1.32 -19.84
C ARG A 72 -12.53 -0.78 -21.25
N LYS A 73 -11.28 -0.40 -21.55
CA LYS A 73 -10.88 0.15 -22.84
C LYS A 73 -9.51 -0.39 -23.22
N GLY A 74 -9.36 -0.83 -24.46
CA GLY A 74 -8.07 -1.06 -25.10
C GLY A 74 -7.66 0.17 -25.88
N ILE A 75 -6.38 0.54 -25.79
CA ILE A 75 -5.79 1.59 -26.63
C ILE A 75 -4.70 0.92 -27.45
N THR A 76 -4.90 0.83 -28.77
CA THR A 76 -3.90 0.32 -29.69
C THR A 76 -2.78 1.34 -29.88
N ILE A 77 -1.54 0.89 -29.80
CA ILE A 77 -0.35 1.67 -30.12
C ILE A 77 -0.27 1.76 -31.65
N PRO A 78 -0.33 2.96 -32.25
CA PRO A 78 -0.29 3.11 -33.70
C PRO A 78 0.96 2.47 -34.31
N LYS A 79 0.80 1.83 -35.47
CA LYS A 79 1.94 1.35 -36.26
C LYS A 79 2.65 2.56 -36.86
N GLY A 80 3.76 2.96 -36.25
CA GLY A 80 4.56 4.12 -36.67
C GLY A 80 6.04 3.90 -36.35
N PHE A 81 6.89 4.84 -36.72
CA PHE A 81 8.33 4.83 -36.38
C PHE A 81 9.08 3.56 -36.81
N LYS A 82 8.77 3.01 -38.00
CA LYS A 82 9.46 1.85 -38.60
C LYS A 82 10.98 1.95 -38.62
N HIS A 83 11.49 3.18 -38.62
CA HIS A 83 12.93 3.48 -38.66
C HIS A 83 13.57 3.57 -37.26
N MET A 84 12.79 3.41 -36.19
CA MET A 84 13.27 3.44 -34.80
C MET A 84 13.13 2.06 -34.18
N ASP A 85 14.20 1.26 -34.25
CA ASP A 85 14.21 -0.13 -33.78
C ASP A 85 13.75 -0.28 -32.32
N GLY A 86 14.07 0.69 -31.46
CA GLY A 86 13.71 0.68 -30.04
C GLY A 86 12.22 0.91 -29.74
N VAL A 87 11.40 1.31 -30.72
CA VAL A 87 9.98 1.65 -30.53
C VAL A 87 9.06 0.88 -31.49
N TRP A 88 9.55 0.56 -32.69
CA TRP A 88 8.77 -0.09 -33.74
C TRP A 88 8.04 -1.36 -33.27
N TYR A 89 8.67 -2.17 -32.42
CA TYR A 89 8.11 -3.44 -31.95
C TYR A 89 6.80 -3.28 -31.14
N LEU A 90 6.53 -2.09 -30.59
CA LEU A 90 5.29 -1.78 -29.86
C LEU A 90 4.10 -1.56 -30.82
N GLY A 91 4.36 -1.25 -32.08
CA GLY A 91 3.33 -0.89 -33.06
C GLY A 91 2.37 -2.05 -33.33
N GLY A 92 1.07 -1.81 -33.12
CA GLY A 92 0.01 -2.82 -33.32
C GLY A 92 -0.34 -3.60 -32.06
N HIS A 93 0.45 -3.50 -30.99
CA HIS A 93 0.05 -3.94 -29.66
C HIS A 93 -0.91 -2.95 -29.00
N THR A 94 -1.50 -3.33 -27.86
CA THR A 94 -2.25 -2.41 -27.01
C THR A 94 -1.44 -1.98 -25.79
N LEU A 95 -1.77 -0.81 -25.21
CA LEU A 95 -1.20 -0.40 -23.92
C LEU A 95 -1.50 -1.41 -22.80
N ASN A 96 -2.60 -2.17 -22.92
CA ASN A 96 -2.95 -3.20 -21.95
C ASN A 96 -2.04 -4.42 -22.08
N GLU A 97 -1.71 -4.83 -23.32
CA GLU A 97 -0.73 -5.90 -23.56
C GLU A 97 0.64 -5.50 -23.03
N LEU A 98 1.07 -4.27 -23.26
CA LEU A 98 2.33 -3.75 -22.71
C LEU A 98 2.33 -3.79 -21.17
N MET A 99 1.27 -3.27 -20.54
CA MET A 99 1.13 -3.28 -19.08
C MET A 99 1.16 -4.71 -18.50
N HIS A 100 0.52 -5.67 -19.16
CA HIS A 100 0.56 -7.08 -18.76
C HIS A 100 1.94 -7.70 -18.94
N ALA A 101 2.63 -7.40 -20.04
CA ALA A 101 3.99 -7.87 -20.26
C ALA A 101 4.93 -7.34 -19.17
N GLU A 102 4.84 -6.06 -18.83
CA GLU A 102 5.62 -5.44 -17.74
C GLU A 102 5.28 -6.05 -16.37
N GLU A 103 4.01 -6.38 -16.12
CA GLU A 103 3.58 -7.06 -14.90
C GLU A 103 4.21 -8.44 -14.75
N GLU A 104 4.06 -9.29 -15.77
CA GLU A 104 4.54 -10.67 -15.71
C GLU A 104 6.08 -10.71 -15.71
N ALA A 105 6.74 -9.81 -16.43
CA ALA A 105 8.20 -9.65 -16.35
C ALA A 105 8.64 -9.26 -14.93
N THR A 106 7.93 -8.33 -14.28
CA THR A 106 8.23 -7.92 -12.90
C THR A 106 8.06 -9.07 -11.90
N LYS A 107 6.95 -9.82 -12.00
CA LYS A 107 6.71 -11.00 -11.16
C LYS A 107 7.81 -12.05 -11.35
N PHE A 108 8.19 -12.32 -12.60
CA PHE A 108 9.24 -13.27 -12.93
C PHE A 108 10.60 -12.84 -12.36
N ALA A 109 10.96 -11.56 -12.51
CA ALA A 109 12.18 -11.00 -11.95
C ALA A 109 12.22 -11.15 -10.42
N LEU A 110 11.12 -10.83 -9.73
CA LEU A 110 11.00 -11.00 -8.28
C LEU A 110 11.14 -12.47 -7.86
N THR A 111 10.48 -13.40 -8.57
CA THR A 111 10.65 -14.85 -8.32
C THR A 111 12.10 -15.28 -8.45
N ARG A 112 12.80 -14.82 -9.51
CA ARG A 112 14.22 -15.12 -9.76
C ARG A 112 15.13 -14.54 -8.67
N ALA A 113 14.76 -13.39 -8.12
CA ALA A 113 15.42 -12.77 -6.98
C ALA A 113 14.95 -13.35 -5.62
N HIS A 114 14.20 -14.44 -5.63
CA HIS A 114 13.62 -15.10 -4.44
C HIS A 114 12.74 -14.20 -3.57
N ARG A 115 12.21 -13.11 -4.12
CA ARG A 115 11.35 -12.16 -3.40
C ARG A 115 9.91 -12.71 -3.34
N PRO A 116 9.33 -12.89 -2.15
CA PRO A 116 8.01 -13.51 -2.03
C PRO A 116 6.92 -12.59 -2.55
N HIS A 117 6.07 -13.13 -3.41
CA HIS A 117 4.91 -12.42 -3.92
C HIS A 117 3.71 -13.33 -4.13
N VAL A 118 2.54 -12.73 -4.15
CA VAL A 118 1.26 -13.38 -4.45
C VAL A 118 0.48 -12.51 -5.41
N THR A 119 -0.38 -13.12 -6.22
CA THR A 119 -1.23 -12.39 -7.16
C THR A 119 -2.71 -12.64 -6.84
N ILE A 120 -3.48 -11.56 -6.70
CA ILE A 120 -4.95 -11.58 -6.74
C ILE A 120 -5.36 -11.10 -8.13
N ARG A 121 -5.99 -11.97 -8.92
CA ARG A 121 -6.45 -11.65 -10.27
C ARG A 121 -7.93 -11.33 -10.27
N LEU A 122 -8.29 -10.17 -10.82
CA LEU A 122 -9.67 -9.75 -11.05
C LEU A 122 -9.99 -9.94 -12.53
N PRO A 123 -11.11 -10.58 -12.89
CA PRO A 123 -11.47 -10.76 -14.30
C PRO A 123 -11.73 -9.42 -15.01
N GLU A 124 -12.23 -8.43 -14.28
CA GLU A 124 -12.45 -7.06 -14.72
C GLU A 124 -12.69 -6.16 -13.49
N ILE A 125 -12.75 -4.84 -13.69
CA ILE A 125 -13.09 -3.88 -12.62
C ILE A 125 -14.54 -3.40 -12.77
N ASN A 126 -15.40 -3.94 -11.92
CA ASN A 126 -16.79 -3.53 -11.75
C ASN A 126 -17.20 -3.62 -10.27
N PRO A 127 -18.38 -3.12 -9.87
CA PRO A 127 -18.80 -3.13 -8.47
C PRO A 127 -18.79 -4.53 -7.83
N PHE A 128 -19.13 -5.56 -8.59
CA PHE A 128 -19.17 -6.95 -8.10
C PHE A 128 -17.76 -7.46 -7.76
N THR A 129 -16.81 -7.35 -8.69
CA THR A 129 -15.43 -7.83 -8.48
C THR A 129 -14.66 -7.01 -7.45
N VAL A 130 -14.94 -5.70 -7.37
CA VAL A 130 -14.38 -4.84 -6.32
C VAL A 130 -14.96 -5.23 -4.95
N GLY A 131 -16.26 -5.49 -4.85
CA GLY A 131 -16.87 -5.97 -3.61
C GLY A 131 -16.26 -7.29 -3.12
N GLN A 132 -16.01 -8.24 -4.02
CA GLN A 132 -15.31 -9.49 -3.71
C GLN A 132 -13.89 -9.25 -3.19
N LEU A 133 -13.14 -8.34 -3.83
CA LEU A 133 -11.79 -7.98 -3.41
C LEU A 133 -11.78 -7.35 -2.01
N LEU A 134 -12.66 -6.39 -1.75
CA LEU A 134 -12.73 -5.71 -0.44
C LEU A 134 -13.05 -6.72 0.66
N PHE A 135 -14.07 -7.56 0.47
CA PHE A 135 -14.46 -8.58 1.45
C PHE A 135 -13.33 -9.59 1.70
N LEU A 136 -12.63 -10.04 0.66
CA LEU A 136 -11.46 -10.90 0.80
C LEU A 136 -10.39 -10.26 1.69
N LEU A 137 -10.08 -8.99 1.47
CA LEU A 137 -9.05 -8.26 2.22
C LEU A 137 -9.46 -8.01 3.68
N GLU A 138 -10.74 -7.73 3.94
CA GLU A 138 -11.30 -7.64 5.30
C GLU A 138 -11.15 -8.98 6.05
N VAL A 139 -11.61 -10.08 5.43
CA VAL A 139 -11.52 -11.42 6.01
C VAL A 139 -10.07 -11.83 6.24
N GLN A 140 -9.17 -11.57 5.28
CA GLN A 140 -7.73 -11.79 5.43
C GLN A 140 -7.18 -11.07 6.67
N THR A 141 -7.57 -9.81 6.86
CA THR A 141 -7.11 -8.98 7.99
C THR A 141 -7.59 -9.54 9.33
N LEU A 142 -8.84 -10.00 9.42
CA LEU A 142 -9.37 -10.64 10.63
C LEU A 142 -8.62 -11.93 10.97
N TYR A 143 -8.38 -12.79 9.97
CA TYR A 143 -7.61 -14.01 10.18
C TYR A 143 -6.17 -13.72 10.58
N ALA A 144 -5.51 -12.74 9.94
CA ALA A 144 -4.16 -12.32 10.32
C ALA A 144 -4.12 -11.84 11.79
N GLY A 145 -5.07 -11.01 12.21
CA GLY A 145 -5.19 -10.57 13.61
C GLY A 145 -5.35 -11.74 14.58
N ARG A 146 -6.17 -12.74 14.22
CA ARG A 146 -6.36 -13.95 15.04
C ARG A 146 -5.08 -14.78 15.16
N LEU A 147 -4.35 -14.96 14.05
CA LEU A 147 -3.07 -15.68 14.01
C LEU A 147 -2.00 -14.96 14.84
N LEU A 148 -2.00 -13.62 14.81
CA LEU A 148 -1.12 -12.76 15.61
C LEU A 148 -1.57 -12.65 17.09
N LYS A 149 -2.73 -13.21 17.45
CA LYS A 149 -3.31 -13.16 18.80
C LYS A 149 -3.59 -11.74 19.30
N ILE A 150 -3.97 -10.83 18.40
CA ILE A 150 -4.31 -9.43 18.71
C ILE A 150 -5.80 -9.16 18.46
N ASN A 151 -6.29 -8.02 18.92
CA ASN A 151 -7.61 -7.51 18.52
C ASN A 151 -7.48 -6.65 17.25
N PRO A 152 -8.00 -7.09 16.08
CA PRO A 152 -7.90 -6.32 14.85
C PRO A 152 -8.97 -5.23 14.69
N LEU A 153 -9.89 -5.08 15.65
CA LEU A 153 -11.09 -4.24 15.54
C LEU A 153 -11.06 -2.98 16.40
N ASP A 154 -9.98 -2.75 17.16
CA ASP A 154 -9.79 -1.51 17.94
C ASP A 154 -8.72 -0.61 17.31
N GLN A 155 -8.48 0.57 17.91
CA GLN A 155 -7.45 1.52 17.47
C GLN A 155 -6.93 2.42 18.62
N PRO A 156 -6.56 1.88 19.79
CA PRO A 156 -6.27 2.70 20.98
C PRO A 156 -5.10 3.68 20.80
N GLY A 157 -4.17 3.39 19.88
CA GLY A 157 -2.99 4.23 19.65
C GLY A 157 -3.29 5.63 19.07
N VAL A 158 -4.44 5.83 18.43
CA VAL A 158 -4.77 7.12 17.79
C VAL A 158 -5.30 8.16 18.78
N GLU A 159 -5.80 7.72 19.94
CA GLU A 159 -6.47 8.60 20.90
C GLU A 159 -5.49 9.61 21.52
N ALA A 160 -4.25 9.20 21.79
CA ALA A 160 -3.23 10.10 22.34
C ALA A 160 -3.00 11.34 21.46
N GLY A 161 -2.98 11.17 20.13
CA GLY A 161 -2.84 12.30 19.19
C GLY A 161 -4.06 13.22 19.17
N LYS A 162 -5.27 12.65 19.32
CA LYS A 162 -6.51 13.43 19.40
C LYS A 162 -6.57 14.27 20.69
N GLU A 163 -6.24 13.67 21.83
CA GLU A 163 -6.21 14.38 23.12
C GLU A 163 -5.24 15.57 23.10
N LEU A 164 -4.04 15.37 22.54
CA LEU A 164 -3.05 16.43 22.41
C LEU A 164 -3.51 17.52 21.44
N THR A 165 -4.14 17.15 20.33
CA THR A 165 -4.76 18.11 19.40
C THR A 165 -5.84 18.94 20.11
N TYR A 166 -6.71 18.32 20.89
CA TYR A 166 -7.74 19.03 21.66
C TYR A 166 -7.14 20.03 22.64
N ALA A 167 -6.07 19.64 23.32
CA ALA A 167 -5.35 20.52 24.24
C ALA A 167 -4.72 21.71 23.52
N LEU A 168 -4.05 21.48 22.39
CA LEU A 168 -3.44 22.53 21.57
C LEU A 168 -4.45 23.50 20.98
N MET A 169 -5.65 23.01 20.64
CA MET A 169 -6.75 23.83 20.12
C MET A 169 -7.59 24.48 21.23
N GLY A 170 -7.21 24.33 22.51
CA GLY A 170 -7.88 24.99 23.64
C GLY A 170 -9.26 24.41 23.99
N ARG A 171 -9.51 23.14 23.70
CA ARG A 171 -10.77 22.48 24.07
C ARG A 171 -10.88 22.34 25.59
N LYS A 172 -11.99 22.82 26.16
CA LYS A 172 -12.28 22.69 27.59
C LYS A 172 -12.21 21.23 28.05
N GLY A 173 -11.56 20.98 29.19
CA GLY A 173 -11.36 19.64 29.77
C GLY A 173 -10.06 18.93 29.37
N PHE A 174 -9.23 19.54 28.51
CA PHE A 174 -7.94 18.99 28.05
C PHE A 174 -6.74 19.88 28.43
N GLU A 175 -6.93 20.88 29.29
CA GLU A 175 -5.94 21.91 29.64
C GLU A 175 -4.67 21.29 30.24
N ASN A 176 -4.81 20.28 31.09
CA ASN A 176 -3.68 19.60 31.73
C ASN A 176 -2.78 18.84 30.75
N ARG A 177 -3.30 18.46 29.57
CA ARG A 177 -2.52 17.78 28.53
C ARG A 177 -1.64 18.74 27.73
N ALA A 178 -2.01 20.02 27.63
CA ALA A 178 -1.21 21.04 26.94
C ALA A 178 0.14 21.27 27.63
N ASN A 179 0.15 21.21 28.97
CA ASN A 179 1.37 21.40 29.78
C ASN A 179 2.43 20.30 29.57
N LEU A 180 2.05 19.11 29.08
CA LEU A 180 2.99 18.04 28.77
C LEU A 180 3.82 18.31 27.51
N LEU A 181 3.34 19.17 26.61
CA LEU A 181 4.02 19.53 25.36
C LEU A 181 5.11 20.58 25.59
N THR A 182 4.88 21.53 26.48
CA THR A 182 5.84 22.57 26.87
C THR A 182 7.01 22.03 27.69
N ALA A 183 6.83 20.93 28.42
CA ALA A 183 7.86 20.36 29.29
C ALA A 183 8.87 19.42 28.60
N LYS A 184 8.65 19.03 27.35
CA LYS A 184 9.42 17.96 26.67
C LYS A 184 9.92 18.28 25.26
N SER A 185 9.98 19.55 24.84
CA SER A 185 10.60 19.88 23.56
C SER A 185 12.12 19.67 23.64
N HIS A 186 12.58 18.44 23.46
CA HIS A 186 13.88 18.22 22.84
C HIS A 186 13.87 18.97 21.51
N GLU A 187 14.83 19.87 21.28
CA GLU A 187 14.97 20.60 20.02
C GLU A 187 15.05 19.62 18.84
N GLN A 188 13.92 19.33 18.21
CA GLN A 188 13.90 18.70 16.90
C GLN A 188 14.35 19.76 15.89
N LYS A 189 15.54 19.53 15.29
CA LYS A 189 16.03 20.35 14.18
C LYS A 189 15.00 20.32 13.05
N THR A 190 14.28 21.41 12.89
CA THR A 190 13.30 21.59 11.81
C THR A 190 13.97 22.36 10.70
N TYR A 191 14.05 21.75 9.52
CA TYR A 191 14.53 22.44 8.32
C TYR A 191 13.37 23.22 7.71
N ARG A 192 13.53 24.54 7.57
CA ARG A 192 12.58 25.39 6.86
C ARG A 192 13.05 25.56 5.42
N ILE A 193 12.23 25.16 4.46
CA ILE A 193 12.42 25.53 3.06
C ILE A 193 12.01 27.00 2.95
N MET A 194 12.98 27.87 2.68
CA MET A 194 12.71 29.28 2.41
C MET A 194 12.26 29.42 0.96
N VAL A 195 11.17 30.16 0.75
CA VAL A 195 10.69 30.59 -0.58
C VAL A 195 11.21 31.98 -0.85
#